data_AF-Q9N3B0-F1
#
_entry.id   AF-Q9N3B0-F1
#
_cell.length_a   1.000
_cell.length_b   1.000
_cell.length_c   1.000
_cell.angle_alpha   90.00
_cell.angle_beta   90.00
_cell.angle_gamma   90.00
#
_symmetry.space_group_name_H-M   'P 1'
#
loop_
_entity.id
_entity.type
_entity.pdbx_description
1 polymer ?
#
loop_
_entity_poly.entity_id
_entity_poly.type
_entity_poly.pdbx_seq_one_letter_code
_entity_poly.pdbx_strand_id
1 'polypeptide(L)'
;MSRLVLLISLVIVVASAAAPQCEVCKKVLDDVMAKVPAGDKSKPDAIGKVIREHCETTRNKENKFCFYIGALPESATSIMNEVTKPLSWSMPTEKVCLEKLKGKDAQICELKYDKPLDWKTIDLKKMRVKELKNILGEWGEVCKGCTEKAELIKRIEELKPKYVKEEL
;
A
#
# COMPACT_ATOMS: atom_id res chain seq x y z
N MET A 1 21.64 25.59 -56.98
CA MET A 1 20.40 25.80 -56.18
C MET A 1 20.09 24.48 -55.48
N SER A 2 19.47 24.53 -54.28
CA SER A 2 19.18 23.42 -53.35
C SER A 2 20.30 22.95 -52.43
N ARG A 3 20.45 23.65 -51.31
CA ARG A 3 20.98 23.08 -50.05
C ARG A 3 19.83 22.35 -49.35
N LEU A 4 19.93 21.02 -49.28
CA LEU A 4 19.01 20.16 -48.53
C LEU A 4 19.31 20.32 -47.03
N VAL A 5 18.52 21.13 -46.33
CA VAL A 5 18.62 21.29 -44.87
C VAL A 5 17.85 20.14 -44.22
N LEU A 6 18.57 19.14 -43.73
CA LEU A 6 18.05 18.09 -42.86
C LEU A 6 17.77 18.68 -41.47
N LEU A 7 16.51 19.00 -41.20
CA LEU A 7 16.01 19.33 -39.86
C LEU A 7 15.82 18.03 -39.07
N ILE A 8 16.84 17.65 -38.30
CA ILE A 8 16.73 16.59 -37.28
C ILE A 8 16.03 17.21 -36.08
N SER A 9 14.72 17.01 -35.99
CA SER A 9 13.91 17.35 -34.82
C SER A 9 14.26 16.40 -33.67
N LEU A 10 15.04 16.92 -32.71
CA LEU A 10 15.37 16.27 -31.45
C LEU A 10 14.10 16.18 -30.58
N VAL A 11 13.39 15.04 -30.64
CA VAL A 11 12.29 14.74 -29.71
C VAL A 11 12.91 14.41 -28.35
N ILE A 12 12.98 15.41 -27.48
CA ILE A 12 13.34 15.21 -26.06
C ILE A 12 12.15 14.52 -25.41
N VAL A 13 12.21 13.19 -25.29
CA VAL A 13 11.29 12.43 -24.44
C VAL A 13 11.66 12.75 -23.00
N VAL A 14 10.98 13.75 -22.42
CA VAL A 14 11.00 13.97 -20.98
C VAL A 14 10.22 12.83 -20.34
N ALA A 15 10.91 11.73 -20.02
CA ALA A 15 10.38 10.71 -19.14
C ALA A 15 10.27 11.33 -17.75
N SER A 16 9.16 12.03 -17.49
CA SER A 16 8.76 12.33 -16.13
C SER A 16 8.58 10.99 -15.43
N ALA A 17 9.49 10.67 -14.49
CA ALA A 17 9.32 9.54 -13.61
C ALA A 17 8.08 9.83 -12.76
N ALA A 18 6.90 9.49 -13.28
CA ALA A 18 5.66 9.59 -12.58
C ALA A 18 5.82 8.80 -11.29
N ALA A 19 5.61 9.45 -10.15
CA ALA A 19 5.68 8.77 -8.86
C ALA A 19 4.85 7.48 -8.93
N PRO A 20 5.35 6.35 -8.40
CA PRO A 20 4.68 5.06 -8.53
C PRO A 20 3.23 5.21 -8.07
N GLN A 21 2.30 5.10 -9.02
CA GLN A 21 0.88 5.24 -8.76
C GLN A 21 0.36 3.93 -8.17
N CYS A 22 -0.54 4.04 -7.19
CA CYS A 22 -1.16 2.87 -6.58
C CYS A 22 -0.15 1.90 -5.92
N GLU A 23 0.96 2.41 -5.36
CA GLU A 23 2.04 1.56 -4.81
C GLU A 23 1.54 0.53 -3.79
N VAL A 24 0.63 0.93 -2.89
CA VAL A 24 0.03 0.04 -1.88
C VAL A 24 -0.85 -1.01 -2.54
N CYS A 25 -1.71 -0.60 -3.48
CA CYS A 25 -2.56 -1.53 -4.22
C CYS A 25 -1.73 -2.58 -4.96
N LYS A 26 -0.71 -2.13 -5.72
CA LYS A 26 0.15 -3.03 -6.49
C LYS A 26 0.86 -4.01 -5.57
N LYS A 27 1.47 -3.53 -4.48
CA LYS A 27 2.21 -4.38 -3.55
C LYS A 27 1.30 -5.43 -2.90
N VAL A 28 0.12 -5.04 -2.38
CA VAL A 28 -0.80 -6.02 -1.77
C VAL A 28 -1.25 -7.06 -2.79
N LEU A 29 -1.60 -6.66 -4.02
CA LEU A 29 -2.02 -7.62 -5.04
C LEU A 29 -0.87 -8.53 -5.51
N ASP A 30 0.36 -8.02 -5.59
CA ASP A 30 1.54 -8.84 -5.89
C ASP A 30 1.76 -9.88 -4.79
N ASP A 31 1.71 -9.47 -3.52
CA ASP A 31 1.88 -10.36 -2.37
C ASP A 31 0.77 -11.42 -2.29
N VAL A 32 -0.46 -11.07 -2.66
CA VAL A 32 -1.57 -12.02 -2.80
C VAL A 32 -1.26 -13.02 -3.91
N MET A 33 -0.93 -12.57 -5.12
CA MET A 33 -0.74 -13.46 -6.27
C MET A 33 0.48 -14.38 -6.14
N ALA A 34 1.45 -14.00 -5.31
CA ALA A 34 2.56 -14.86 -4.90
C ALA A 34 2.10 -16.03 -3.99
N LYS A 35 1.03 -15.84 -3.20
CA LYS A 35 0.45 -16.85 -2.31
C LYS A 35 -0.60 -17.75 -3.00
N VAL A 36 -1.15 -17.34 -4.14
CA VAL A 36 -2.15 -18.14 -4.87
C VAL A 36 -1.51 -19.38 -5.52
N PRO A 37 -1.97 -20.61 -5.21
CA PRO A 37 -1.50 -21.82 -5.86
C PRO A 37 -1.65 -21.76 -7.39
N ALA A 38 -0.69 -22.33 -8.14
CA ALA A 38 -0.66 -22.22 -9.59
C ALA A 38 -1.97 -22.69 -10.28
N GLY A 39 -2.59 -23.78 -9.80
CA GLY A 39 -3.86 -24.30 -10.32
C GLY A 39 -5.10 -23.47 -9.97
N ASP A 40 -4.95 -22.48 -9.10
CA ASP A 40 -6.03 -21.61 -8.62
C ASP A 40 -5.92 -20.17 -9.17
N LYS A 41 -4.82 -19.83 -9.86
CA LYS A 41 -4.60 -18.50 -10.45
C LYS A 41 -5.63 -18.10 -11.51
N SER A 42 -6.40 -19.06 -12.04
CA SER A 42 -7.50 -18.81 -12.98
C SER A 42 -8.89 -18.83 -12.33
N LYS A 43 -8.98 -18.96 -11.00
CA LYS A 43 -10.24 -19.10 -10.27
C LYS A 43 -10.52 -17.86 -9.42
N PRO A 44 -11.46 -16.98 -9.80
CA PRO A 44 -11.77 -15.76 -9.05
C PRO A 44 -12.07 -16.01 -7.56
N ASP A 45 -12.81 -17.08 -7.24
CA ASP A 45 -13.18 -17.38 -5.86
C ASP A 45 -11.98 -17.81 -5.01
N ALA A 46 -11.05 -18.59 -5.59
CA ALA A 46 -9.84 -19.01 -4.89
C ALA A 46 -8.89 -17.81 -4.65
N ILE A 47 -8.73 -16.94 -5.66
CA ILE A 47 -8.00 -15.67 -5.50
C ILE A 47 -8.66 -14.83 -4.40
N GLY A 48 -9.99 -14.71 -4.43
CA GLY A 48 -10.75 -13.96 -3.43
C GLY A 48 -10.58 -14.50 -2.00
N LYS A 49 -10.42 -15.81 -1.83
CA LYS A 49 -10.10 -16.41 -0.54
C LYS A 49 -8.71 -15.99 -0.06
N VAL A 50 -7.68 -16.10 -0.91
CA VAL A 50 -6.31 -15.69 -0.58
C VAL A 50 -6.22 -14.18 -0.28
N ILE A 51 -6.98 -13.34 -0.99
CA ILE A 51 -7.06 -11.91 -0.67
C ILE A 51 -7.57 -11.68 0.75
N ARG A 52 -8.67 -12.33 1.14
CA ARG A 52 -9.24 -12.17 2.49
C ARG A 52 -8.27 -12.64 3.58
N GLU A 53 -7.69 -13.83 3.41
CA GLU A 53 -6.68 -14.37 4.33
C GLU A 53 -5.45 -13.46 4.44
N HIS A 54 -4.98 -12.89 3.32
CA HIS A 54 -3.91 -11.91 3.34
C HIS A 54 -4.33 -10.68 4.17
N CYS A 55 -5.50 -10.13 3.87
CA CYS A 55 -6.04 -8.91 4.47
C CYS A 55 -6.26 -9.00 5.99
N GLU A 56 -6.58 -10.17 6.54
CA GLU A 56 -6.73 -10.39 8.00
C GLU A 56 -5.46 -10.02 8.80
N THR A 57 -4.30 -10.12 8.17
CA THR A 57 -3.01 -9.86 8.81
C THR A 57 -2.41 -8.49 8.47
N THR A 58 -3.01 -7.79 7.50
CA THR A 58 -2.53 -6.47 7.05
C THR A 58 -2.78 -5.39 8.09
N ARG A 59 -1.98 -4.32 8.02
CA ARG A 59 -2.08 -3.16 8.91
C ARG A 59 -2.03 -1.86 8.11
N ASN A 60 -2.44 -0.75 8.72
CA ASN A 60 -2.32 0.61 8.19
C ASN A 60 -2.81 0.75 6.73
N LYS A 61 -1.92 1.12 5.80
CA LYS A 61 -2.28 1.42 4.40
C LYS A 61 -2.76 0.18 3.65
N GLU A 62 -2.14 -0.97 3.91
CA GLU A 62 -2.53 -2.24 3.28
C GLU A 62 -3.90 -2.68 3.80
N ASN A 63 -4.14 -2.56 5.10
CA ASN A 63 -5.46 -2.81 5.68
C ASN A 63 -6.52 -1.84 5.14
N LYS A 64 -6.16 -0.57 4.97
CA LYS A 64 -7.06 0.42 4.37
C LYS A 64 -7.38 0.11 2.90
N PHE A 65 -6.41 -0.41 2.14
CA PHE A 65 -6.66 -0.93 0.79
C PHE A 65 -7.64 -2.11 0.84
N CYS A 66 -7.40 -3.08 1.72
CA CYS A 66 -8.30 -4.22 1.94
C CYS A 66 -9.72 -3.78 2.30
N PHE A 67 -9.86 -2.75 3.14
CA PHE A 67 -11.13 -2.13 3.47
C PHE A 67 -11.83 -1.59 2.22
N TYR A 68 -11.13 -0.84 1.38
CA TYR A 68 -11.67 -0.24 0.16
C TYR A 68 -12.14 -1.26 -0.88
N ILE A 69 -11.44 -2.39 -1.02
CA ILE A 69 -11.82 -3.40 -2.02
C ILE A 69 -12.93 -4.35 -1.58
N GLY A 70 -13.32 -4.35 -0.31
CA GLY A 70 -14.35 -5.26 0.21
C GLY A 70 -13.77 -6.58 0.74
N ALA A 71 -12.51 -6.58 1.18
CA ALA A 71 -11.81 -7.79 1.62
C ALA A 71 -11.85 -8.00 3.14
N LEU A 72 -12.40 -7.07 3.91
CA LEU A 72 -12.54 -7.18 5.36
C LEU A 72 -14.03 -7.35 5.75
N PRO A 73 -14.35 -8.03 6.86
CA PRO A 73 -15.73 -8.21 7.32
C PRO A 73 -16.50 -6.89 7.53
N GLU A 74 -15.81 -5.84 7.94
CA GLU A 74 -16.34 -4.50 8.18
C GLU A 74 -16.41 -3.61 6.92
N SER A 75 -15.92 -4.10 5.77
CA SER A 75 -15.97 -3.34 4.52
C SER A 75 -17.40 -3.12 4.04
N ALA A 76 -17.71 -1.88 3.66
CA ALA A 76 -18.99 -1.53 3.07
C ALA A 76 -19.06 -1.75 1.54
N THR A 77 -17.92 -2.01 0.88
CA THR A 77 -17.82 -2.07 -0.57
C THR A 77 -17.94 -3.51 -1.10
N SER A 78 -18.42 -3.64 -2.34
CA SER A 78 -18.57 -4.92 -3.03
C SER A 78 -17.73 -5.01 -4.32
N ILE A 79 -16.58 -4.33 -4.37
CA ILE A 79 -15.76 -4.21 -5.59
C ILE A 79 -14.74 -5.35 -5.76
N MET A 80 -14.75 -6.37 -4.89
CA MET A 80 -13.86 -7.54 -4.99
C MET A 80 -13.89 -8.21 -6.37
N ASN A 81 -15.02 -8.20 -7.07
CA ASN A 81 -15.12 -8.77 -8.43
C ASN A 81 -14.30 -8.00 -9.47
N GLU A 82 -14.05 -6.70 -9.25
CA GLU A 82 -13.18 -5.88 -10.09
C GLU A 82 -11.69 -6.17 -9.84
N VAL A 83 -11.38 -6.92 -8.77
CA VAL A 83 -10.04 -7.43 -8.44
C VAL A 83 -9.88 -8.85 -8.93
N THR A 84 -10.76 -9.77 -8.50
CA THR A 84 -10.57 -11.21 -8.69
C THR A 84 -10.73 -11.66 -10.14
N LYS A 85 -11.71 -11.11 -10.88
CA LYS A 85 -11.93 -11.49 -12.29
C LYS A 85 -10.75 -11.09 -13.18
N PRO A 86 -10.27 -9.84 -13.17
CA PRO A 86 -9.10 -9.48 -13.98
C PRO A 86 -7.84 -10.28 -13.61
N LEU A 87 -7.58 -10.50 -12.32
CA LEU A 87 -6.46 -11.33 -11.88
C LEU A 87 -6.58 -12.78 -12.38
N SER A 88 -7.80 -13.34 -12.43
CA SER A 88 -8.03 -14.69 -12.92
C SER A 88 -7.74 -14.89 -14.41
N TRP A 89 -7.67 -13.80 -15.18
CA TRP A 89 -7.26 -13.81 -16.59
C TRP A 89 -5.83 -13.30 -16.77
N SER A 90 -5.05 -13.31 -15.69
CA SER A 90 -3.65 -12.89 -15.65
C SER A 90 -3.43 -11.42 -16.02
N MET A 91 -4.41 -10.54 -15.75
CA MET A 91 -4.16 -9.10 -15.84
C MET A 91 -3.10 -8.70 -14.80
N PRO A 92 -2.04 -7.97 -15.19
CA PRO A 92 -1.03 -7.49 -14.25
C PRO A 92 -1.65 -6.65 -13.12
N THR A 93 -1.16 -6.83 -11.90
CA THR A 93 -1.65 -6.17 -10.67
C THR A 93 -1.71 -4.64 -10.80
N GLU A 94 -0.70 -4.04 -11.40
CA GLU A 94 -0.67 -2.60 -11.69
C GLU A 94 -1.83 -2.15 -12.58
N LYS A 95 -2.17 -2.94 -13.61
CA LYS A 95 -3.31 -2.65 -14.49
C LYS A 95 -4.63 -2.83 -13.76
N VAL A 96 -4.75 -3.82 -12.88
CA VAL A 96 -5.94 -3.95 -12.02
C VAL A 96 -6.11 -2.68 -11.18
N CYS A 97 -5.04 -2.18 -10.55
CA CYS A 97 -5.08 -0.95 -9.77
C CYS A 97 -5.47 0.28 -10.62
N LEU A 98 -4.77 0.51 -11.73
CA LEU A 98 -4.93 1.73 -12.54
C LEU A 98 -6.18 1.74 -13.40
N GLU A 99 -6.54 0.60 -14.01
CA GLU A 99 -7.59 0.51 -15.02
C GLU A 99 -8.92 0.01 -14.44
N LYS A 100 -8.91 -0.73 -13.32
CA LYS A 100 -10.13 -1.29 -12.71
C LYS A 100 -10.51 -0.58 -11.42
N LEU A 101 -9.56 -0.38 -10.52
CA LEU A 101 -9.85 0.13 -9.17
C LEU A 101 -9.86 1.66 -9.10
N LYS A 102 -8.90 2.34 -9.73
CA LYS A 102 -8.81 3.81 -9.69
C LYS A 102 -10.09 4.52 -10.15
N GLY A 103 -10.77 3.97 -11.16
CA GLY A 103 -12.04 4.51 -11.66
C GLY A 103 -13.24 4.24 -10.75
N LYS A 104 -13.15 3.27 -9.84
CA LYS A 104 -14.19 2.96 -8.84
C LYS A 104 -14.00 3.77 -7.57
N ASP A 105 -12.76 3.87 -7.12
CA ASP A 105 -12.36 4.65 -5.96
C ASP A 105 -10.93 5.18 -6.18
N ALA A 106 -10.83 6.49 -6.43
CA ALA A 106 -9.56 7.15 -6.64
C ALA A 106 -8.64 7.06 -5.41
N GLN A 107 -9.22 6.95 -4.20
CA GLN A 107 -8.46 6.89 -2.95
C GLN A 107 -7.58 5.64 -2.87
N ILE A 108 -7.94 4.55 -3.58
CA ILE A 108 -7.13 3.33 -3.65
C ILE A 108 -5.72 3.63 -4.17
N CYS A 109 -5.63 4.44 -5.22
CA CYS A 109 -4.36 4.79 -5.85
C CYS A 109 -3.63 5.96 -5.18
N GLU A 110 -4.32 6.67 -4.28
CA GLU A 110 -3.74 7.71 -3.42
C GLU A 110 -3.08 7.14 -2.16
N LEU A 111 -3.36 5.87 -1.82
CA LEU A 111 -2.66 5.19 -0.73
C LEU A 111 -1.17 5.07 -1.03
N LYS A 112 -0.39 5.67 -0.13
CA LYS A 112 1.07 5.65 -0.14
C LYS A 112 1.60 5.17 1.20
N TYR A 113 2.70 4.44 1.17
CA TYR A 113 3.45 4.09 2.36
C TYR A 113 3.98 5.36 3.01
N ASP A 114 3.91 5.41 4.34
CA ASP A 114 4.49 6.53 5.06
C ASP A 114 6.02 6.42 4.94
N LYS A 115 6.71 7.57 4.89
CA LYS A 115 8.18 7.57 4.77
C LYS A 115 8.79 6.91 6.00
N PRO A 116 9.85 6.09 5.83
CA PRO A 116 10.57 5.54 6.97
C PRO A 116 11.01 6.63 7.94
N LEU A 117 10.88 6.35 9.23
CA LEU A 117 11.27 7.26 10.30
C LEU A 117 12.77 7.13 10.57
N ASP A 118 13.46 8.27 10.66
CA ASP A 118 14.85 8.32 11.12
C ASP A 118 14.91 8.29 12.65
N TRP A 119 15.08 7.10 13.20
CA TRP A 119 15.12 6.90 14.65
C TRP A 119 16.33 7.53 15.36
N LYS A 120 17.36 7.98 14.62
CA LYS A 120 18.52 8.68 15.18
C LYS A 120 18.20 10.15 15.49
N THR A 121 17.32 10.77 14.70
CA THR A 121 16.99 12.19 14.80
C THR A 121 15.54 12.47 15.19
N ILE A 122 14.71 11.43 15.29
CA ILE A 122 13.29 11.57 15.59
C ILE A 122 13.05 12.22 16.97
N ASP A 123 12.15 13.19 16.99
CA ASP A 123 11.62 13.79 18.21
C ASP A 123 10.13 13.45 18.34
N LEU A 124 9.83 12.41 19.12
CA LEU A 124 8.45 11.94 19.36
C LEU A 124 7.56 13.04 19.97
N LYS A 125 8.14 14.03 20.66
CA LYS A 125 7.39 15.16 21.23
C LYS A 125 6.90 16.12 20.15
N LYS A 126 7.52 16.16 18.97
CA LYS A 126 7.07 16.98 17.83
C LYS A 126 6.04 16.29 16.95
N MET A 127 5.88 14.97 17.07
CA MET A 127 4.91 14.21 16.28
C MET A 127 3.47 14.44 16.76
N ARG A 128 2.50 14.35 15.84
CA ARG A 128 1.08 14.40 16.16
C ARG A 128 0.62 13.06 16.75
N VAL A 129 -0.43 13.08 17.57
CA VAL A 129 -1.04 11.87 18.16
C VAL A 129 -1.36 10.80 17.10
N LYS A 130 -1.82 11.21 15.92
CA LYS A 130 -2.07 10.29 14.80
C LYS A 130 -0.81 9.57 14.32
N GLU A 131 0.31 10.28 14.22
CA GLU A 131 1.58 9.71 13.76
C GLU A 131 2.14 8.73 14.80
N LEU A 132 2.02 9.06 16.09
CA LEU A 132 2.38 8.16 17.18
C LEU A 132 1.53 6.87 17.17
N LYS A 133 0.22 7.00 16.94
CA LYS A 133 -0.68 5.84 16.78
C LYS A 133 -0.32 4.99 15.55
N ASN A 134 0.10 5.62 14.45
CA ASN A 134 0.56 4.90 13.27
C ASN A 134 1.81 4.04 13.55
N ILE A 135 2.79 4.56 14.29
CA ILE A 135 3.99 3.78 14.69
C ILE A 135 3.59 2.50 15.41
N LEU A 136 2.75 2.63 16.43
CA LEU A 136 2.25 1.48 17.18
C LEU A 136 1.47 0.52 16.28
N GLY A 137 0.63 1.06 15.39
CA GLY A 137 -0.09 0.29 14.40
C GLY A 137 0.82 -0.50 13.45
N GLU A 138 1.94 0.07 13.00
CA GLU A 138 2.94 -0.61 12.16
C GLU A 138 3.59 -1.78 12.90
N TRP A 139 3.92 -1.59 14.18
CA TRP A 139 4.47 -2.64 15.05
C TRP A 139 3.45 -3.68 15.50
N GLY A 140 2.19 -3.40 15.21
CA GLY A 140 1.06 -4.21 15.60
C GLY A 140 0.73 -4.17 17.08
N GLU A 141 1.18 -3.12 17.75
CA GLU A 141 1.01 -2.88 19.17
C GLU A 141 -0.18 -1.94 19.39
N VAL A 142 -0.94 -2.18 20.45
CA VAL A 142 -2.09 -1.34 20.82
C VAL A 142 -1.81 -0.71 22.18
N CYS A 143 -1.90 0.61 22.25
CA CYS A 143 -1.80 1.35 23.51
C CYS A 143 -3.19 1.41 24.17
N LYS A 144 -3.58 0.32 24.84
CA LYS A 144 -4.86 0.27 25.57
C LYS A 144 -4.85 1.29 26.71
N GLY A 145 -5.84 2.18 26.73
CA GLY A 145 -6.01 3.19 27.79
C GLY A 145 -5.20 4.47 27.61
N CYS A 146 -4.36 4.58 26.57
CA CYS A 146 -3.58 5.79 26.33
C CYS A 146 -4.49 6.90 25.79
N THR A 147 -4.76 7.89 26.63
CA THR A 147 -5.60 9.06 26.33
C THR A 147 -4.76 10.28 26.01
N GLU A 148 -3.57 10.38 26.59
CA GLU A 148 -2.65 11.50 26.43
C GLU A 148 -1.49 11.18 25.50
N LYS A 149 -0.94 12.25 24.88
CA LYS A 149 0.23 12.14 24.00
C LYS A 149 1.45 11.57 24.73
N ALA A 150 1.65 11.94 25.99
CA ALA A 150 2.77 11.47 26.80
C ALA A 150 2.74 9.94 26.99
N GLU A 151 1.55 9.36 27.16
CA GLU A 151 1.37 7.91 27.32
C GLU A 151 1.73 7.15 26.03
N LEU A 152 1.34 7.68 24.87
CA LEU A 152 1.72 7.12 23.57
C LEU A 152 3.24 7.16 23.35
N ILE A 153 3.88 8.29 23.68
CA ILE A 153 5.33 8.43 23.56
C ILE A 153 6.04 7.42 24.46
N LYS A 154 5.63 7.34 25.73
CA LYS A 154 6.19 6.38 26.68
C LYS A 154 6.08 4.95 26.16
N ARG A 155 4.91 4.56 25.64
CA ARG A 155 4.70 3.23 25.07
C ARG A 155 5.60 2.96 23.86
N ILE A 156 5.80 3.95 23.01
CA ILE A 156 6.70 3.84 21.85
C ILE A 156 8.14 3.67 22.30
N GLU A 157 8.60 4.44 23.30
CA GLU A 157 9.95 4.33 23.84
C GLU A 157 10.20 2.96 24.51
N GLU A 158 9.22 2.42 25.24
CA GLU A 158 9.28 1.08 25.82
C GLU A 158 9.44 -0.01 24.75
N LEU A 159 8.76 0.14 23.61
CA LEU A 159 8.76 -0.84 22.53
C LEU A 159 9.90 -0.62 21.52
N LYS A 160 10.47 0.59 21.46
CA LYS A 160 11.51 0.97 20.48
C LYS A 160 12.63 -0.08 20.36
N PRO A 161 13.23 -0.62 21.45
CA PRO A 161 14.31 -1.60 21.34
C PRO A 161 13.92 -2.92 20.66
N LYS A 162 12.62 -3.28 20.66
CA LYS A 162 12.11 -4.51 20.04
C LYS A 162 11.98 -4.38 18.52
N TYR A 163 11.70 -3.18 18.01
CA TYR A 163 11.35 -2.94 16.61
C TYR A 163 12.39 -2.15 15.83
N VAL A 164 13.15 -1.31 16.53
CA VAL A 164 14.19 -0.47 15.94
C VAL A 164 15.53 -1.07 16.32
N LYS A 165 16.11 -1.83 15.40
CA LYS A 165 17.52 -2.22 15.52
C LYS A 165 18.33 -0.99 15.16
N GLU A 166 19.05 -0.42 16.12
CA GLU A 166 20.12 0.50 15.78
C GLU A 166 21.13 -0.30 14.96
N GLU A 167 21.21 -0.02 13.67
CA GLU A 167 22.37 -0.40 12.87
C GLU A 167 23.55 0.37 13.47
N LEU A 168 24.31 -0.37 14.31
CA LEU A 168 25.64 -0.02 14.80
C LEU A 168 26.56 0.33 13.64
#